data_AF-A0A1M6J399-F1
#
_entry.id   AF-A0A1M6J399-F1
#
_cell.length_a   1.000
_cell.length_b   1.000
_cell.length_c   1.000
_cell.angle_alpha   90.00
_cell.angle_beta   90.00
_cell.angle_gamma   90.00
#
_symmetry.space_group_name_H-M   'P 1'
#
loop_
_entity.id
_entity.type
_entity.pdbx_description
1 polymer ?
#
loop_
_entity_poly.entity_id
_entity_poly.type
_entity_poly.pdbx_seq_one_letter_code
_entity_poly.pdbx_strand_id
1 'polypeptide(L)'
;MRQIYTILLDSIRMLMAHKLFWISLTISGLIGLIYLSIGLNESGYSIGFGLFQQDSDYVNSNTPEGEWFYVELFRNYINRFWVGSGSILLALISTVSVFPEFTREGAVEVSLSKPVSRTKLFITKYIGCLLFVLIQMTIFSVLIFAALAFRLNYFNWSIFWVIPVITFAYSLIHCVQVLVGIISRSSMIALLVGICFWACIWGVQISEDLSYKFGVAMPAEKIAPDWTSGGFHKVDDTEEGSFFRSTYEALDKLMIPLPKVREVTISLNSLVKLRQSNSYLDHIDLNTSMENGSIEVKQPRIEKRTRTRHSLSYFYLTSAGFEVLILGLALWKFSRRDY
;
A
#
# COMPACT_ATOMS: atom_id res chain seq x y z
N MET A 1 33.21 -0.49 6.07
CA MET A 1 32.09 0.37 6.52
C MET A 1 32.04 1.71 5.79
N ARG A 2 33.10 2.53 5.84
CA ARG A 2 33.14 3.89 5.25
C ARG A 2 32.71 3.97 3.78
N GLN A 3 33.15 3.04 2.94
CA GLN A 3 32.80 2.99 1.51
C GLN A 3 31.30 2.78 1.24
N ILE A 4 30.63 1.89 1.99
CA ILE A 4 29.18 1.62 1.82
C ILE A 4 28.40 2.89 2.16
N TYR A 5 28.75 3.52 3.28
CA TYR A 5 28.13 4.76 3.71
C TYR A 5 28.30 5.89 2.70
N THR A 6 29.48 6.03 2.09
CA THR A 6 29.71 7.04 1.05
C THR A 6 28.86 6.78 -0.20
N ILE A 7 28.77 5.53 -0.68
CA ILE A 7 27.96 5.17 -1.84
C ILE A 7 26.47 5.36 -1.55
N LEU A 8 26.04 5.04 -0.34
CA LEU A 8 24.66 5.23 0.11
C LEU A 8 24.30 6.72 0.16
N LEU A 9 25.14 7.54 0.79
CA LEU A 9 24.95 8.99 0.84
C LEU A 9 24.97 9.62 -0.55
N ASP A 10 25.86 9.17 -1.42
CA ASP A 10 25.92 9.64 -2.81
C ASP A 10 24.63 9.29 -3.56
N SER A 11 24.10 8.07 -3.36
CA SER A 11 22.81 7.66 -3.92
C SER A 11 21.66 8.49 -3.39
N ILE A 12 21.62 8.76 -2.08
CA ILE A 12 20.60 9.62 -1.47
C ILE A 12 20.70 11.05 -2.00
N ARG A 13 21.91 11.60 -2.14
CA ARG A 13 22.13 12.93 -2.74
C ARG A 13 21.68 12.98 -4.19
N MET A 14 21.97 11.94 -4.98
CA MET A 14 21.51 11.82 -6.35
C MET A 14 19.97 11.84 -6.41
N LEU A 15 19.29 11.08 -5.56
CA LEU A 15 17.83 11.13 -5.48
C LEU A 15 17.33 12.52 -5.08
N MET A 16 17.91 13.13 -4.04
CA MET A 16 17.55 14.49 -3.59
C MET A 16 17.80 15.58 -4.64
N ALA A 17 18.72 15.36 -5.58
CA ALA A 17 18.99 16.29 -6.67
C ALA A 17 17.90 16.26 -7.76
N HIS A 18 17.16 15.16 -7.90
CA HIS A 18 16.06 15.09 -8.87
C HIS A 18 14.83 15.85 -8.38
N LYS A 19 14.22 16.66 -9.25
CA LYS A 19 12.96 17.37 -8.95
C LYS A 19 11.83 16.42 -8.53
N LEU A 20 11.80 15.21 -9.08
CA LEU A 20 10.81 14.18 -8.76
C LEU A 20 10.82 13.77 -7.28
N PHE A 21 11.99 13.78 -6.63
CA PHE A 21 12.12 13.50 -5.20
C PHE A 21 11.33 14.52 -4.38
N TRP A 22 11.56 15.81 -4.65
CA TRP A 22 10.89 16.90 -3.91
C TRP A 22 9.40 16.95 -4.21
N ILE A 23 8.99 16.67 -5.45
CA ILE A 23 7.58 16.58 -5.83
C ILE A 23 6.89 15.46 -5.04
N SER A 24 7.49 14.25 -5.00
CA SER A 24 6.93 13.11 -4.28
C SER A 24 6.78 13.40 -2.78
N LEU A 25 7.81 13.98 -2.18
CA LEU A 25 7.84 14.36 -0.77
C LEU A 25 6.83 15.47 -0.44
N THR A 26 6.70 16.47 -1.32
CA THR A 26 5.74 17.57 -1.17
C THR A 26 4.31 17.08 -1.26
N ILE A 27 3.97 16.23 -2.24
CA ILE A 27 2.61 15.69 -2.38
C ILE A 27 2.25 14.83 -1.15
N SER A 28 3.17 13.98 -0.70
CA SER A 28 2.96 13.16 0.50
C SER A 28 2.76 14.03 1.75
N GLY A 29 3.60 15.06 1.93
CA GLY A 29 3.47 16.02 3.02
C GLY A 29 2.15 16.80 2.94
N LEU A 30 1.74 17.23 1.75
CA LEU A 30 0.51 17.98 1.52
C LEU A 30 -0.73 17.15 1.87
N ILE A 31 -0.76 15.86 1.56
CA ILE A 31 -1.88 14.99 1.93
C ILE A 31 -1.93 14.78 3.45
N GLY A 32 -0.78 14.58 4.10
CA GLY A 32 -0.72 14.53 5.56
C GLY A 32 -1.18 15.84 6.20
N LEU A 33 -0.85 16.98 5.59
CA LEU A 33 -1.25 18.31 6.04
C LEU A 33 -2.75 18.56 5.83
N ILE A 34 -3.33 18.13 4.71
CA ILE A 34 -4.78 18.16 4.48
C ILE A 34 -5.49 17.36 5.58
N TYR A 35 -5.00 16.18 5.93
CA TYR A 35 -5.58 15.39 7.01
C TYR A 35 -5.47 16.08 8.37
N LEU A 36 -4.32 16.69 8.68
CA LEU A 36 -4.09 17.48 9.89
C LEU A 36 -5.01 18.73 9.96
N SER A 37 -5.32 19.30 8.80
CA SER A 37 -6.15 20.49 8.64
C SER A 37 -7.61 20.23 8.98
N ILE A 38 -8.08 18.99 8.80
CA ILE A 38 -9.39 18.55 9.28
C ILE A 38 -9.34 18.44 10.80
N GLY A 39 -10.22 19.18 11.48
CA GLY A 39 -10.34 19.19 12.93
C GLY A 39 -11.77 19.02 13.39
N LEU A 40 -11.95 18.43 14.56
CA LEU A 40 -13.25 18.37 15.24
C LEU A 40 -13.22 19.44 16.33
N ASN A 41 -14.24 20.31 16.36
CA ASN A 41 -14.43 21.33 17.38
C ASN A 41 -15.58 20.92 18.31
N GLU A 42 -15.77 21.67 19.40
CA GLU A 42 -16.85 21.49 20.39
C GLU A 42 -18.26 21.79 19.86
N SER A 43 -18.41 22.33 18.64
CA SER A 43 -19.71 22.66 18.03
C SER A 43 -19.92 22.07 16.63
N GLY A 44 -18.93 21.37 16.07
CA GLY A 44 -19.01 20.81 14.72
C GLY A 44 -17.65 20.36 14.16
N TYR A 45 -17.55 20.29 12.84
CA TYR A 45 -16.27 19.99 12.16
C TYR A 45 -15.67 21.26 11.53
N SER A 46 -14.35 21.30 11.50
CA SER A 46 -13.57 22.35 10.89
C SER A 46 -12.67 21.81 9.80
N ILE A 47 -12.66 22.47 8.64
CA ILE A 47 -11.77 22.18 7.52
C ILE A 47 -10.88 23.39 7.29
N GLY A 48 -9.60 23.17 6.97
CA GLY A 48 -8.70 24.27 6.61
C GLY A 48 -8.06 24.97 7.80
N PHE A 49 -7.82 24.30 8.93
CA PHE A 49 -7.38 24.94 10.19
C PHE A 49 -8.32 26.04 10.70
N GLY A 50 -9.63 25.86 10.56
CA GLY A 50 -10.61 26.87 11.01
C GLY A 50 -11.24 27.70 9.90
N LEU A 51 -10.84 27.53 8.64
CA LEU A 51 -11.35 28.33 7.51
C LEU A 51 -12.82 28.05 7.19
N PHE A 52 -13.25 26.79 7.28
CA PHE A 52 -14.64 26.41 7.16
C PHE A 52 -15.06 25.76 8.47
N GLN A 53 -16.04 26.38 9.13
CA GLN A 53 -16.67 25.88 10.36
C GLN A 53 -18.12 25.62 10.01
N GLN A 54 -18.55 24.38 10.18
CA GLN A 54 -19.93 24.01 10.01
C GLN A 54 -20.41 23.39 11.31
N ASP A 55 -21.33 24.09 11.95
CA ASP A 55 -21.93 23.65 13.20
C ASP A 55 -22.85 22.46 12.92
N SER A 56 -22.62 21.38 13.65
CA SER A 56 -23.41 20.16 13.57
C SER A 56 -23.40 19.48 14.93
N ASP A 57 -24.58 19.33 15.53
CA ASP A 57 -24.74 18.67 16.83
C ASP A 57 -24.39 17.18 16.80
N TYR A 58 -24.29 16.58 15.61
CA TYR A 58 -24.04 15.15 15.44
C TYR A 58 -22.54 14.80 15.32
N VAL A 59 -21.72 15.68 14.76
CA VAL A 59 -20.28 15.43 14.47
C VAL A 59 -19.42 16.42 15.24
N ASN A 60 -19.00 16.03 16.44
CA ASN A 60 -18.30 16.88 17.39
C ASN A 60 -17.11 16.11 18.00
N SER A 61 -16.09 16.85 18.48
CA SER A 61 -14.95 16.30 19.23
C SER A 61 -15.34 15.44 20.44
N ASN A 62 -16.48 15.72 21.08
CA ASN A 62 -16.97 15.01 22.25
C ASN A 62 -17.95 13.87 21.93
N THR A 63 -18.36 13.72 20.66
CA THR A 63 -19.29 12.65 20.25
C THR A 63 -18.53 11.47 19.66
N PRO A 64 -18.90 10.21 19.99
CA PRO A 64 -18.33 9.01 19.37
C PRO A 64 -18.37 9.05 17.83
N GLU A 65 -19.37 9.69 17.24
CA GLU A 65 -19.59 9.82 15.80
C GLU A 65 -18.50 10.68 15.13
N GLY A 66 -18.01 11.73 15.79
CA GLY A 66 -16.92 12.58 15.29
C GLY A 66 -15.59 11.83 15.25
N GLU A 67 -15.25 11.15 16.34
CA GLU A 67 -14.05 10.28 16.41
C GLU A 67 -14.10 9.20 15.33
N TRP A 68 -15.27 8.58 15.13
CA TRP A 68 -15.48 7.58 14.09
C TRP A 68 -15.22 8.14 12.68
N PHE A 69 -15.80 9.30 12.34
CA PHE A 69 -15.60 9.94 11.04
C PHE A 69 -14.12 10.22 10.76
N TYR A 70 -13.39 10.76 11.75
CA TYR A 70 -11.97 11.08 11.61
C TYR A 70 -11.09 9.84 11.39
N VAL A 71 -11.41 8.76 12.11
CA VAL A 71 -10.73 7.47 12.01
C VAL A 71 -11.06 6.77 10.68
N GLU A 72 -12.31 6.82 10.24
CA GLU A 72 -12.77 6.18 9.01
C GLU A 72 -12.24 6.89 7.76
N LEU A 73 -12.15 8.22 7.79
CA LEU A 73 -11.51 8.99 6.72
C LEU A 73 -10.06 8.55 6.53
N PHE A 74 -9.32 8.35 7.61
CA PHE A 74 -7.97 7.81 7.52
C PHE A 74 -7.95 6.35 7.05
N ARG A 75 -8.76 5.48 7.66
CA ARG A 75 -8.76 4.04 7.40
C ARG A 75 -9.16 3.69 5.98
N ASN A 76 -10.21 4.32 5.45
CA ASN A 76 -10.83 3.88 4.21
C ASN A 76 -10.41 4.74 3.01
N TYR A 77 -10.19 6.04 3.20
CA TYR A 77 -9.75 6.90 2.12
C TYR A 77 -8.23 7.00 2.07
N ILE A 78 -7.61 7.53 3.11
CA ILE A 78 -6.16 7.80 3.10
C ILE A 78 -5.35 6.51 3.01
N ASN A 79 -5.63 5.51 3.86
CA ASN A 79 -4.86 4.29 3.87
C ASN A 79 -5.06 3.47 2.58
N ARG A 80 -6.27 3.41 2.04
CA ARG A 80 -6.56 2.63 0.83
C ARG A 80 -6.04 3.29 -0.46
N PHE A 81 -6.38 4.56 -0.68
CA PHE A 81 -6.05 5.26 -1.93
C PHE A 81 -4.63 5.82 -1.90
N TRP A 82 -4.22 6.44 -0.79
CA TRP A 82 -2.89 7.04 -0.69
C TRP A 82 -1.84 6.01 -0.27
N VAL A 83 -1.92 5.50 0.96
CA VAL A 83 -0.87 4.64 1.53
C VAL A 83 -0.72 3.36 0.71
N GLY A 84 -1.82 2.71 0.35
CA GLY A 84 -1.80 1.43 -0.36
C GLY A 84 -1.52 1.48 -1.86
N SER A 85 -1.70 2.63 -2.50
CA SER A 85 -1.60 2.75 -3.97
C SER A 85 -0.80 3.97 -4.39
N GLY A 86 -1.29 5.18 -4.10
CA GLY A 86 -0.69 6.43 -4.57
C GLY A 86 0.75 6.64 -4.13
N SER A 87 1.05 6.28 -2.88
CA SER A 87 2.38 6.44 -2.28
C SER A 87 3.43 5.53 -2.93
N ILE A 88 3.04 4.29 -3.24
CA ILE A 88 3.86 3.30 -3.94
C ILE A 88 4.11 3.75 -5.38
N LEU A 89 3.09 4.24 -6.08
CA LEU A 89 3.22 4.78 -7.44
C LEU A 89 4.20 5.96 -7.49
N LEU A 90 4.04 6.92 -6.59
CA LEU A 90 4.95 8.07 -6.48
C LEU A 90 6.39 7.63 -6.23
N ALA A 91 6.56 6.63 -5.36
CA ALA A 91 7.87 6.07 -5.07
C ALA A 91 8.50 5.39 -6.30
N LEU A 92 7.73 4.62 -7.07
CA LEU A 92 8.20 3.98 -8.30
C LEU A 92 8.63 5.01 -9.35
N ILE A 93 7.83 6.05 -9.55
CA ILE A 93 8.13 7.16 -10.48
C ILE A 93 9.42 7.86 -10.06
N SER A 94 9.58 8.14 -8.76
CA SER A 94 10.75 8.86 -8.26
C SER A 94 12.04 8.06 -8.31
N THR A 95 11.98 6.72 -8.36
CA THR A 95 13.16 5.84 -8.30
C THR A 95 13.48 5.15 -9.61
N VAL A 96 12.70 5.42 -10.67
CA VAL A 96 12.83 4.69 -11.93
C VAL A 96 14.09 4.99 -12.72
N SER A 97 14.64 6.20 -12.60
CA SER A 97 15.87 6.58 -13.30
C SER A 97 17.13 5.96 -12.68
N VAL A 98 17.09 5.62 -11.39
CA VAL A 98 18.28 5.25 -10.60
C VAL A 98 19.08 4.12 -11.25
N PHE A 99 18.43 3.02 -11.63
CA PHE A 99 19.12 1.86 -12.20
C PHE A 99 19.43 1.99 -13.70
N PRO A 100 18.49 2.41 -14.56
CA PRO A 100 18.75 2.64 -15.99
C PRO A 100 19.88 3.64 -16.22
N GLU A 101 19.88 4.77 -15.50
CA GLU A 101 20.92 5.81 -15.60
C GLU A 101 22.25 5.30 -15.06
N PHE A 102 22.22 4.53 -13.97
CA PHE A 102 23.42 3.88 -13.46
C PHE A 102 24.02 2.89 -14.46
N THR A 103 23.22 2.22 -15.29
CA THR A 103 23.69 1.29 -16.33
C THR A 103 24.06 1.94 -17.67
N ARG A 104 24.00 3.27 -17.80
CA ARG A 104 24.49 3.98 -19.00
C ARG A 104 26.02 3.98 -19.06
N GLU A 105 26.54 3.87 -20.28
CA GLU A 105 27.98 3.91 -20.59
C GLU A 105 28.63 5.19 -20.02
N GLY A 106 29.83 5.04 -19.44
CA GLY A 106 30.58 6.12 -18.77
C GLY A 106 30.27 6.34 -17.27
N ALA A 107 29.02 6.14 -16.81
CA ALA A 107 28.66 6.31 -15.38
C ALA A 107 29.08 5.10 -14.53
N VAL A 108 28.98 3.90 -15.11
CA VAL A 108 29.42 2.65 -14.47
C VAL A 108 30.94 2.64 -14.29
N GLU A 109 31.70 3.04 -15.31
CA GLU A 109 33.18 3.04 -15.31
C GLU A 109 33.75 3.96 -14.24
N VAL A 110 33.19 5.17 -14.08
CA VAL A 110 33.60 6.11 -13.02
C VAL A 110 33.35 5.52 -11.63
N SER A 111 32.24 4.80 -11.45
CA SER A 111 31.92 4.17 -10.17
C SER A 111 32.75 2.91 -9.90
N LEU A 112 33.15 2.17 -10.94
CA LEU A 112 34.01 0.99 -10.87
C LEU A 112 35.51 1.30 -10.86
N SER A 113 35.92 2.54 -11.17
CA SER A 113 37.31 3.00 -11.05
C SER A 113 37.86 2.88 -9.61
N LYS A 114 36.96 2.80 -8.63
CA LYS A 114 37.27 2.52 -7.22
C LYS A 114 37.10 1.02 -6.96
N PRO A 115 37.95 0.38 -6.12
CA PRO A 115 37.90 -1.07 -5.85
C PRO A 115 36.67 -1.46 -5.03
N VAL A 116 35.50 -1.44 -5.65
CA VAL A 116 34.20 -1.78 -5.07
C VAL A 116 33.60 -2.94 -5.86
N SER A 117 33.24 -4.03 -5.17
CA SER A 117 32.56 -5.17 -5.79
C SER A 117 31.23 -4.72 -6.43
N ARG A 118 30.99 -5.17 -7.68
CA ARG A 118 29.75 -4.91 -8.44
C ARG A 118 28.49 -5.25 -7.65
N THR A 119 28.50 -6.38 -6.93
CA THR A 119 27.41 -6.82 -6.07
C THR A 119 27.13 -5.85 -4.93
N LYS A 120 28.19 -5.38 -4.28
CA LYS A 120 28.08 -4.45 -3.16
C LYS A 120 27.49 -3.12 -3.61
N LEU A 121 27.90 -2.66 -4.80
CA LEU A 121 27.39 -1.43 -5.39
C LEU A 121 25.90 -1.57 -5.71
N PHE A 122 25.50 -2.65 -6.39
CA PHE A 122 24.10 -2.94 -6.70
C PHE A 122 23.21 -2.94 -5.45
N ILE A 123 23.60 -3.69 -4.42
CA ILE A 123 22.85 -3.78 -3.15
C ILE A 123 22.76 -2.41 -2.47
N THR A 124 23.85 -1.64 -2.44
CA THR A 124 23.85 -0.32 -1.80
C THR A 124 22.93 0.67 -2.52
N LYS A 125 22.90 0.65 -3.87
CA LYS A 125 21.98 1.46 -4.66
C LYS A 125 20.52 1.06 -4.43
N TYR A 126 20.25 -0.25 -4.38
CA TYR A 126 18.91 -0.77 -4.07
C TYR A 126 18.43 -0.32 -2.68
N ILE A 127 19.28 -0.45 -1.66
CA ILE A 127 18.99 0.05 -0.31
C ILE A 127 18.77 1.57 -0.31
N GLY A 128 19.49 2.32 -1.16
CA GLY A 128 19.24 3.75 -1.36
C GLY A 128 17.81 4.06 -1.81
N CYS A 129 17.25 3.29 -2.74
CA CYS A 129 15.85 3.40 -3.16
C CYS A 129 14.89 3.06 -2.01
N LEU A 130 15.18 2.02 -1.21
CA LEU A 130 14.35 1.67 -0.06
C LEU A 130 14.36 2.75 1.02
N LEU A 131 15.51 3.35 1.29
CA LEU A 131 15.63 4.46 2.25
C LEU A 131 14.85 5.70 1.81
N PHE A 132 14.78 5.96 0.50
CA PHE A 132 13.95 7.04 -0.01
C PHE A 132 12.47 6.86 0.37
N VAL A 133 11.93 5.66 0.17
CA VAL A 133 10.54 5.34 0.55
C VAL A 133 10.37 5.39 2.06
N LEU A 134 11.35 4.89 2.82
CA LEU A 134 11.34 4.95 4.28
C LEU A 134 11.25 6.39 4.79
N ILE A 135 12.05 7.32 4.25
CA ILE A 135 11.99 8.74 4.60
C ILE A 135 10.64 9.35 4.24
N GLN A 136 10.15 9.09 3.02
CA GLN A 136 8.85 9.58 2.55
C GLN A 136 7.71 9.12 3.46
N MET A 137 7.67 7.82 3.81
CA MET A 137 6.64 7.28 4.71
C MET A 137 6.80 7.74 6.15
N THR A 138 8.02 8.01 6.60
CA THR A 138 8.26 8.54 7.95
C THR A 138 7.66 9.93 8.09
N ILE A 139 7.90 10.83 7.13
CA ILE A 139 7.33 12.18 7.15
C ILE A 139 5.80 12.10 7.17
N PHE A 140 5.22 11.27 6.31
CA PHE A 140 3.78 11.09 6.25
C PHE A 140 3.18 10.52 7.54
N SER A 141 3.82 9.49 8.11
CA SER A 141 3.40 8.84 9.36
C SER A 141 3.47 9.79 10.55
N VAL A 142 4.52 10.63 10.64
CA VAL A 142 4.66 11.66 11.68
C VAL A 142 3.55 12.72 11.58
N LEU A 143 3.18 13.14 10.36
CA LEU A 143 2.08 14.08 10.17
C LEU A 143 0.74 13.52 10.65
N ILE A 144 0.45 12.26 10.35
CA ILE A 144 -0.77 11.59 10.83
C ILE A 144 -0.75 11.40 12.35
N PHE A 145 0.40 11.00 12.89
CA PHE A 145 0.57 10.87 14.33
C PHE A 145 0.33 12.20 15.05
N ALA A 146 0.89 13.30 14.52
CA ALA A 146 0.64 14.64 15.02
C ALA A 146 -0.84 15.04 14.89
N ALA A 147 -1.49 14.69 13.78
CA ALA A 147 -2.90 14.95 13.55
C ALA A 147 -3.80 14.27 14.59
N LEU A 148 -3.56 12.99 14.88
CA LEU A 148 -4.31 12.25 15.90
C LEU A 148 -4.00 12.75 17.32
N ALA A 149 -2.75 13.09 17.60
CA ALA A 149 -2.36 13.65 18.88
C ALA A 149 -3.05 14.99 19.15
N PHE A 150 -3.08 15.90 18.16
CA PHE A 150 -3.68 17.22 18.33
C PHE A 150 -5.22 17.21 18.27
N ARG A 151 -5.84 16.33 17.48
CA ARG A 151 -7.30 16.34 17.27
C ARG A 151 -8.07 15.41 18.22
N LEU A 152 -7.51 14.24 18.52
CA LEU A 152 -8.18 13.23 19.34
C LEU A 152 -7.55 13.08 20.74
N ASN A 153 -6.52 13.88 21.06
CA ASN A 153 -5.69 13.72 22.27
C ASN A 153 -5.24 12.26 22.48
N TYR A 154 -5.00 11.55 21.37
CA TYR A 154 -4.74 10.13 21.34
C TYR A 154 -3.41 9.83 20.66
N PHE A 155 -2.50 9.24 21.42
CA PHE A 155 -1.19 8.82 20.91
C PHE A 155 -1.25 7.36 20.46
N ASN A 156 -1.13 7.14 19.14
CA ASN A 156 -1.14 5.80 18.58
C ASN A 156 0.19 5.44 17.89
N TRP A 157 1.03 4.71 18.62
CA TRP A 157 2.30 4.21 18.08
C TRP A 157 2.13 3.17 16.97
N SER A 158 0.95 2.57 16.84
CA SER A 158 0.69 1.54 15.84
C SER A 158 0.77 2.07 14.40
N ILE A 159 0.64 3.39 14.20
CA ILE A 159 0.69 4.03 12.86
C ILE A 159 2.08 3.87 12.23
N PHE A 160 3.13 3.77 13.03
CA PHE A 160 4.48 3.60 12.51
C PHE A 160 4.70 2.25 11.81
N TRP A 161 3.82 1.27 11.99
CA TRP A 161 3.83 0.03 11.20
C TRP A 161 3.59 0.25 9.70
N VAL A 162 3.00 1.38 9.32
CA VAL A 162 2.87 1.79 7.91
C VAL A 162 4.23 1.86 7.21
N ILE A 163 5.27 2.33 7.92
CA ILE A 163 6.60 2.54 7.34
C ILE A 163 7.22 1.23 6.83
N PRO A 164 7.46 0.18 7.66
CA PRO A 164 8.09 -1.04 7.18
C PRO A 164 7.20 -1.82 6.20
N VAL A 165 5.88 -1.82 6.40
CA VAL A 165 4.96 -2.60 5.55
C VAL A 165 4.90 -2.02 4.14
N ILE A 166 4.79 -0.71 4.00
CA ILE A 166 4.75 -0.07 2.68
C ILE A 166 6.11 -0.08 2.01
N THR A 167 7.19 0.08 2.78
CA THR A 167 8.56 -0.08 2.23
C THR A 167 8.74 -1.49 1.66
N PHE A 168 8.26 -2.52 2.35
CA PHE A 168 8.29 -3.89 1.84
C PHE A 168 7.40 -4.08 0.61
N ALA A 169 6.16 -3.59 0.63
CA ALA A 169 5.25 -3.66 -0.52
C ALA A 169 5.85 -2.98 -1.78
N TYR A 170 6.49 -1.82 -1.61
CA TYR A 170 7.24 -1.15 -2.66
C TYR A 170 8.42 -2.00 -3.16
N SER A 171 9.18 -2.62 -2.25
CA SER A 171 10.32 -3.51 -2.58
C SER A 171 9.96 -4.59 -3.59
N LEU A 172 8.78 -5.22 -3.40
CA LEU A 172 8.25 -6.30 -4.25
C LEU A 172 7.99 -5.89 -5.70
N ILE A 173 7.60 -4.63 -5.92
CA ILE A 173 7.36 -4.11 -7.29
C ILE A 173 8.66 -3.56 -7.85
N HIS A 174 9.44 -2.88 -7.00
CA HIS A 174 10.69 -2.27 -7.39
C HIS A 174 11.70 -3.31 -7.89
N CYS A 175 11.75 -4.53 -7.34
CA CYS A 175 12.67 -5.56 -7.83
C CYS A 175 12.47 -5.90 -9.32
N VAL A 176 11.24 -5.92 -9.80
CA VAL A 176 10.92 -6.12 -11.23
C VAL A 176 11.30 -4.89 -12.05
N GLN A 177 11.01 -3.68 -11.55
CA GLN A 177 11.43 -2.43 -12.18
C GLN A 177 12.96 -2.35 -12.32
N VAL A 178 13.70 -2.80 -11.31
CA VAL A 178 15.17 -2.86 -11.31
C VAL A 178 15.68 -3.85 -12.33
N LEU A 179 15.11 -5.06 -12.37
CA LEU A 179 15.45 -6.07 -13.38
C LEU A 179 15.26 -5.50 -14.79
N VAL A 180 14.08 -4.95 -15.09
CA VAL A 180 13.77 -4.38 -16.40
C VAL A 180 14.69 -3.19 -16.71
N GLY A 181 14.96 -2.33 -15.73
CA GLY A 181 15.87 -1.19 -15.87
C GLY A 181 17.29 -1.59 -16.27
N ILE A 182 17.83 -2.63 -15.66
CA ILE A 182 19.15 -3.18 -16.02
C ILE A 182 19.14 -3.80 -17.42
N ILE A 183 18.06 -4.48 -17.79
CA ILE A 183 17.93 -5.15 -19.09
C ILE A 183 17.87 -4.12 -20.22
N SER A 184 16.94 -3.17 -20.09
CA SER A 184 16.53 -2.22 -21.13
C SER A 184 17.37 -0.94 -21.18
N ARG A 185 18.11 -0.60 -20.12
CA ARG A 185 18.83 0.69 -19.97
C ARG A 185 17.93 1.93 -20.18
N SER A 186 16.61 1.77 -20.08
CA SER A 186 15.62 2.83 -20.31
C SER A 186 14.73 2.99 -19.09
N SER A 187 14.64 4.23 -18.57
CA SER A 187 13.75 4.58 -17.46
C SER A 187 12.28 4.44 -17.84
N MET A 188 11.91 4.77 -19.07
CA MET A 188 10.52 4.70 -19.51
C MET A 188 10.02 3.25 -19.60
N ILE A 189 10.84 2.33 -20.12
CA ILE A 189 10.47 0.91 -20.21
C ILE A 189 10.38 0.30 -18.81
N ALA A 190 11.34 0.61 -17.93
CA ALA A 190 11.32 0.16 -16.54
C ALA A 190 10.05 0.63 -15.81
N LEU A 191 9.66 1.90 -16.00
CA LEU A 191 8.46 2.47 -15.41
C LEU A 191 7.19 1.76 -15.90
N LEU A 192 7.04 1.64 -17.22
CA LEU A 192 5.84 1.11 -17.84
C LEU A 192 5.63 -0.35 -17.47
N VAL A 193 6.70 -1.16 -17.50
CA VAL A 193 6.62 -2.57 -17.08
C VAL A 193 6.37 -2.69 -15.58
N GLY A 194 6.98 -1.85 -14.75
CA GLY A 194 6.74 -1.85 -13.30
C GLY A 194 5.27 -1.56 -12.94
N ILE A 195 4.69 -0.53 -13.57
CA ILE A 195 3.27 -0.17 -13.35
C ILE A 195 2.33 -1.23 -13.93
N CYS A 196 2.62 -1.74 -15.13
CA CYS A 196 1.81 -2.80 -15.75
C CYS A 196 1.81 -4.07 -14.89
N PHE A 197 2.99 -4.49 -14.42
CA PHE A 197 3.14 -5.62 -13.51
C PHE A 197 2.35 -5.43 -12.22
N TRP A 198 2.44 -4.25 -11.60
CA TRP A 198 1.67 -3.92 -10.41
C TRP A 198 0.15 -3.96 -10.66
N ALA A 199 -0.32 -3.37 -11.75
CA ALA A 199 -1.74 -3.37 -12.13
C ALA A 199 -2.26 -4.79 -12.40
N CYS A 200 -1.49 -5.63 -13.08
CA CYS A 200 -1.83 -7.03 -13.31
C CYS A 200 -1.96 -7.81 -12.00
N ILE A 201 -1.00 -7.68 -11.08
CA ILE A 201 -1.05 -8.35 -9.77
C ILE A 201 -2.27 -7.89 -8.98
N TRP A 202 -2.52 -6.58 -8.97
CA TRP A 202 -3.66 -6.00 -8.28
C TRP A 202 -4.99 -6.53 -8.84
N GLY A 203 -5.11 -6.62 -10.16
CA GLY A 203 -6.28 -7.18 -10.83
C GLY A 203 -6.50 -8.66 -10.48
N VAL A 204 -5.44 -9.47 -10.52
CA VAL A 204 -5.49 -10.90 -10.15
C VAL A 204 -5.87 -11.09 -8.67
N GLN A 205 -5.34 -10.24 -7.78
CA GLN A 205 -5.70 -10.25 -6.35
C GLN A 205 -7.17 -9.89 -6.14
N ILE A 206 -7.67 -8.90 -6.88
CA ILE A 206 -9.09 -8.53 -6.83
C ILE A 206 -9.97 -9.67 -7.32
N SER A 207 -9.63 -10.29 -8.44
CA SER A 207 -10.41 -11.42 -8.94
C SER A 207 -10.41 -12.58 -7.95
N GLU A 208 -9.28 -12.87 -7.31
CA GLU A 208 -9.20 -13.92 -6.29
C GLU A 208 -10.09 -13.63 -5.07
N ASP A 209 -10.04 -12.40 -4.54
CA ASP A 209 -10.85 -12.00 -3.37
C ASP A 209 -12.34 -11.96 -3.69
N LEU A 210 -12.72 -11.46 -4.87
CA LEU A 210 -14.11 -11.51 -5.35
C LEU A 210 -14.56 -12.97 -5.52
N SER A 211 -13.79 -13.82 -6.22
CA SER A 211 -14.14 -15.24 -6.40
C SER A 211 -14.25 -15.98 -5.08
N TYR A 212 -13.42 -15.69 -4.09
CA TYR A 212 -13.55 -16.26 -2.75
C TYR A 212 -14.82 -15.79 -2.03
N LYS A 213 -15.12 -14.49 -2.09
CA LYS A 213 -16.32 -13.90 -1.48
C LYS A 213 -17.59 -14.51 -2.05
N PHE A 214 -17.72 -14.57 -3.38
CA PHE A 214 -18.90 -15.11 -4.07
C PHE A 214 -18.95 -16.64 -4.08
N GLY A 215 -17.82 -17.35 -4.13
CA GLY A 215 -17.78 -18.80 -4.28
C GLY A 215 -17.69 -19.60 -2.98
N VAL A 216 -17.19 -19.00 -1.90
CA VAL A 216 -16.91 -19.73 -0.65
C VAL A 216 -17.49 -19.01 0.57
N ALA A 217 -17.30 -17.69 0.71
CA ALA A 217 -17.68 -16.99 1.93
C ALA A 217 -19.20 -16.75 2.03
N MET A 218 -19.82 -16.19 0.99
CA MET A 218 -21.26 -15.91 0.93
C MET A 218 -22.16 -17.16 0.94
N PRO A 219 -21.88 -18.22 0.13
CA PRO A 219 -22.70 -19.43 0.17
C PRO A 219 -22.56 -20.19 1.51
N ALA A 220 -21.40 -20.13 2.17
CA ALA A 220 -21.21 -20.73 3.49
C ALA A 220 -22.00 -20.02 4.61
N GLU A 221 -22.51 -18.81 4.37
CA GLU A 221 -23.39 -18.06 5.29
C GLU A 221 -24.87 -18.07 4.85
N LYS A 222 -25.22 -18.83 3.80
CA LYS A 222 -26.57 -18.91 3.21
C LYS A 222 -27.14 -17.55 2.79
N ILE A 223 -26.31 -16.69 2.23
CA ILE A 223 -26.71 -15.36 1.76
C ILE A 223 -26.20 -15.21 0.32
N ALA A 224 -27.11 -15.09 -0.65
CA ALA A 224 -26.77 -14.76 -2.03
C ALA A 224 -27.27 -13.35 -2.37
N PRO A 225 -26.46 -12.51 -3.04
CA PRO A 225 -26.89 -11.21 -3.53
C PRO A 225 -27.88 -11.40 -4.69
N ASP A 226 -29.09 -10.88 -4.53
CA ASP A 226 -30.07 -10.82 -5.61
C ASP A 226 -29.76 -9.60 -6.49
N TRP A 227 -29.16 -9.87 -7.65
CA TRP A 227 -28.75 -8.86 -8.65
C TRP A 227 -29.93 -8.09 -9.25
N THR A 228 -31.17 -8.54 -9.01
CA THR A 228 -32.41 -7.98 -9.56
C THR A 228 -33.18 -7.09 -8.56
N SER A 229 -33.07 -7.36 -7.25
CA SER A 229 -33.80 -6.62 -6.21
C SER A 229 -32.90 -5.79 -5.28
N GLY A 230 -31.57 -5.92 -5.38
CA GLY A 230 -30.63 -5.25 -4.48
C GLY A 230 -30.70 -5.77 -3.03
N GLY A 231 -31.38 -6.89 -2.81
CA GLY A 231 -31.54 -7.55 -1.52
C GLY A 231 -30.73 -8.84 -1.40
N PHE A 232 -30.73 -9.41 -0.20
CA PHE A 232 -30.08 -10.69 0.09
C PHE A 232 -31.13 -11.77 0.29
N HIS A 233 -31.13 -12.80 -0.57
CA HIS A 233 -31.98 -13.97 -0.39
C HIS A 233 -31.20 -15.10 0.31
N LYS A 234 -31.89 -15.83 1.20
CA LYS A 234 -31.38 -17.10 1.75
C LYS A 234 -31.52 -18.17 0.67
N VAL A 235 -30.42 -18.46 -0.01
CA VAL A 235 -30.36 -19.54 -1.00
C VAL A 235 -30.00 -20.84 -0.27
N ASP A 236 -30.81 -21.88 -0.47
CA ASP A 236 -30.60 -23.23 0.08
C ASP A 236 -29.86 -24.15 -0.91
N ASP A 237 -29.58 -23.67 -2.14
CA ASP A 237 -28.97 -24.48 -3.19
C ASP A 237 -27.47 -24.22 -3.36
N THR A 238 -26.75 -25.33 -3.22
CA THR A 238 -25.30 -25.51 -3.23
C THR A 238 -24.66 -25.27 -4.62
N GLU A 239 -25.45 -24.93 -5.65
CA GLU A 239 -25.03 -24.97 -7.07
C GLU A 239 -24.52 -23.61 -7.62
N GLU A 240 -25.01 -22.46 -7.14
CA GLU A 240 -24.66 -21.13 -7.69
C GLU A 240 -23.18 -20.73 -7.44
N GLY A 241 -22.50 -21.35 -6.47
CA GLY A 241 -21.11 -21.06 -6.13
C GLY A 241 -20.05 -21.84 -6.92
N SER A 242 -20.44 -22.81 -7.76
CA SER A 242 -19.51 -23.76 -8.39
C SER A 242 -18.51 -23.11 -9.37
N PHE A 243 -18.96 -22.13 -10.15
CA PHE A 243 -18.11 -21.36 -11.05
C PHE A 243 -17.12 -20.48 -10.27
N PHE A 244 -17.58 -19.77 -9.24
CA PHE A 244 -16.71 -18.92 -8.42
C PHE A 244 -15.71 -19.74 -7.59
N ARG A 245 -16.07 -20.95 -7.17
CA ARG A 245 -15.16 -21.87 -6.47
C ARG A 245 -14.08 -22.46 -7.39
N SER A 246 -14.44 -22.88 -8.60
CA SER A 246 -13.45 -23.41 -9.56
C SER A 246 -12.50 -22.32 -10.07
N THR A 247 -13.01 -21.11 -10.34
CA THR A 247 -12.16 -19.95 -10.68
C THR A 247 -11.25 -19.57 -9.51
N TYR A 248 -11.76 -19.62 -8.29
CA TYR A 248 -10.96 -19.41 -7.08
C TYR A 248 -9.81 -20.43 -6.96
N GLU A 249 -10.08 -21.73 -7.10
CA GLU A 249 -9.04 -22.77 -7.00
C GLU A 249 -7.97 -22.66 -8.09
N ALA A 250 -8.33 -22.19 -9.30
CA ALA A 250 -7.38 -21.91 -10.36
C ALA A 250 -6.53 -20.66 -10.07
N LEU A 251 -7.15 -19.59 -9.57
CA LEU A 251 -6.46 -18.34 -9.22
C LEU A 251 -5.52 -18.50 -8.03
N ASP A 252 -5.92 -19.23 -7.00
CA ASP A 252 -5.09 -19.48 -5.81
C ASP A 252 -3.78 -20.19 -6.21
N LYS A 253 -3.86 -21.22 -7.06
CA LYS A 253 -2.68 -21.92 -7.60
C LYS A 253 -1.76 -21.00 -8.42
N LEU A 254 -2.34 -20.13 -9.24
CA LEU A 254 -1.59 -19.16 -10.04
C LEU A 254 -0.94 -18.07 -9.18
N MET A 255 -1.50 -17.79 -8.00
CA MET A 255 -1.01 -16.76 -7.09
C MET A 255 0.05 -17.23 -6.11
N ILE A 256 0.29 -18.54 -5.97
CA ILE A 256 1.37 -19.08 -5.15
C ILE A 256 2.75 -18.43 -5.47
N PRO A 257 3.18 -18.32 -6.75
CA PRO A 257 4.48 -17.73 -7.09
C PRO A 257 4.49 -16.19 -7.16
N LEU A 258 3.33 -15.53 -7.16
CA LEU A 258 3.24 -14.09 -7.37
C LEU A 258 3.39 -13.30 -6.04
N PRO A 259 3.96 -12.09 -6.08
CA PRO A 259 4.09 -11.28 -4.87
C PRO A 259 2.71 -10.82 -4.38
N LYS A 260 2.45 -10.96 -3.09
CA LYS A 260 1.15 -10.65 -2.48
C LYS A 260 1.05 -9.21 -2.00
N VAL A 261 1.33 -8.25 -2.90
CA VAL A 261 1.42 -6.81 -2.60
C VAL A 261 0.17 -6.27 -1.89
N ARG A 262 -1.04 -6.54 -2.39
CA ARG A 262 -2.27 -6.03 -1.78
C ARG A 262 -2.54 -6.64 -0.41
N GLU A 263 -2.27 -7.93 -0.21
CA GLU A 263 -2.40 -8.60 1.10
C GLU A 263 -1.47 -7.99 2.14
N VAL A 264 -0.22 -7.69 1.74
CA VAL A 264 0.75 -6.97 2.59
C VAL A 264 0.18 -5.60 2.99
N THR A 265 -0.41 -4.86 2.05
CA THR A 265 -1.05 -3.57 2.37
C THR A 265 -2.28 -3.73 3.27
N ILE A 266 -3.14 -4.72 3.01
CA ILE A 266 -4.34 -5.00 3.82
C ILE A 266 -3.96 -5.41 5.25
N SER A 267 -2.80 -6.05 5.44
CA SER A 267 -2.30 -6.40 6.78
C SER A 267 -2.19 -5.18 7.70
N LEU A 268 -2.02 -3.97 7.16
CA LEU A 268 -2.03 -2.73 7.94
C LEU A 268 -3.31 -2.53 8.72
N ASN A 269 -4.47 -2.96 8.20
CA ASN A 269 -5.73 -2.85 8.93
C ASN A 269 -5.72 -3.66 10.23
N SER A 270 -4.84 -4.67 10.34
CA SER A 270 -4.70 -5.51 11.53
C SER A 270 -3.63 -5.00 12.50
N LEU A 271 -2.59 -4.36 11.95
CA LEU A 271 -1.46 -3.82 12.72
C LEU A 271 -1.77 -2.42 13.27
N VAL A 272 -2.49 -1.59 12.50
CA VAL A 272 -2.90 -0.25 12.90
C VAL A 272 -4.21 -0.35 13.67
N LYS A 273 -4.10 -0.54 14.99
CA LYS A 273 -5.25 -0.55 15.90
C LYS A 273 -5.67 0.89 16.19
N LEU A 274 -6.61 1.41 15.40
CA LEU A 274 -7.30 2.66 15.73
C LEU A 274 -8.37 2.38 16.79
N ARG A 275 -8.65 3.36 17.66
CA ARG A 275 -9.67 3.24 18.72
C ARG A 275 -11.01 2.90 18.07
N GLN A 276 -11.66 1.86 18.57
CA GLN A 276 -13.04 1.57 18.22
C GLN A 276 -13.89 2.62 18.91
N SER A 277 -14.47 3.52 18.14
CA SER A 277 -15.53 4.37 18.66
C SER A 277 -16.75 3.48 18.91
N ASN A 278 -17.38 3.57 20.08
CA ASN A 278 -18.64 2.88 20.39
C ASN A 278 -19.83 3.48 19.61
N SER A 279 -19.60 4.09 18.44
CA SER A 279 -20.61 4.71 17.63
C SER A 279 -21.42 3.65 16.89
N TYR A 280 -22.73 3.89 16.80
CA TYR A 280 -23.66 3.06 16.02
C TYR A 280 -23.27 2.97 14.53
N LEU A 281 -22.50 3.96 14.02
CA LEU A 281 -22.01 3.99 12.64
C LEU A 281 -20.86 3.00 12.37
N ASP A 282 -20.17 2.48 13.40
CA ASP A 282 -19.11 1.47 13.20
C ASP A 282 -19.65 0.14 12.67
N HIS A 283 -20.95 -0.10 12.85
CA HIS A 283 -21.68 -1.24 12.34
C HIS A 283 -22.30 -1.03 10.96
N ILE A 284 -22.22 0.18 10.39
CA ILE A 284 -22.79 0.50 9.08
C ILE A 284 -21.65 0.70 8.10
N ASP A 285 -21.63 -0.07 7.00
CA ASP A 285 -20.65 0.13 5.95
C ASP A 285 -21.09 1.31 5.07
N LEU A 286 -20.62 2.52 5.39
CA LEU A 286 -21.01 3.74 4.67
C LEU A 286 -20.67 3.66 3.18
N ASN A 287 -19.60 2.95 2.79
CA ASN A 287 -19.17 2.92 1.41
C ASN A 287 -20.15 2.13 0.53
N THR A 288 -20.66 0.99 1.01
CA THR A 288 -21.69 0.23 0.28
C THR A 288 -23.07 0.87 0.43
N SER A 289 -23.35 1.53 1.57
CA SER A 289 -24.61 2.22 1.80
C SER A 289 -24.78 3.47 0.92
N MET A 290 -23.69 4.18 0.62
CA MET A 290 -23.70 5.31 -0.33
C MET A 290 -23.75 4.87 -1.79
N GLU A 291 -23.19 3.70 -2.12
CA GLU A 291 -23.18 3.14 -3.48
C GLU A 291 -24.53 2.47 -3.85
N ASN A 292 -25.20 1.82 -2.89
CA ASN A 292 -26.44 1.06 -3.12
C ASN A 292 -27.70 1.69 -2.50
N GLY A 293 -27.59 2.79 -1.76
CA GLY A 293 -28.74 3.48 -1.15
C GLY A 293 -29.46 2.70 -0.03
N SER A 294 -28.93 1.56 0.39
CA SER A 294 -29.45 0.71 1.48
C SER A 294 -28.44 0.60 2.62
N ILE A 295 -28.90 0.69 3.86
CA ILE A 295 -28.04 0.57 5.06
C ILE A 295 -27.55 -0.88 5.16
N GLU A 296 -26.33 -1.13 4.71
CA GLU A 296 -25.73 -2.46 4.80
C GLU A 296 -24.97 -2.58 6.13
N VAL A 297 -25.49 -3.44 7.01
CA VAL A 297 -24.87 -3.70 8.31
C VAL A 297 -23.61 -4.51 8.09
N LYS A 298 -22.47 -3.97 8.52
CA LYS A 298 -21.16 -4.61 8.50
C LYS A 298 -21.24 -5.92 9.26
N GLN A 299 -21.30 -7.05 8.56
CA GLN A 299 -21.36 -8.36 9.21
C GLN A 299 -19.93 -8.78 9.63
N PRO A 300 -19.58 -8.76 10.93
CA PRO A 300 -18.21 -8.97 11.39
C PRO A 300 -17.72 -10.42 11.22
N ARG A 301 -18.57 -11.34 10.74
CA ARG A 301 -18.26 -12.78 10.57
C ARG A 301 -17.67 -13.09 9.20
N ILE A 302 -18.17 -12.48 8.12
CA ILE A 302 -17.59 -12.57 6.77
C ILE A 302 -16.18 -11.98 6.78
N GLU A 303 -16.00 -10.78 7.36
CA GLU A 303 -14.70 -10.11 7.41
C GLU A 303 -13.67 -10.89 8.23
N LYS A 304 -14.08 -11.53 9.36
CA LYS A 304 -13.19 -12.40 10.15
C LYS A 304 -12.74 -13.63 9.37
N ARG A 305 -13.64 -14.29 8.63
CA ARG A 305 -13.33 -15.54 7.90
C ARG A 305 -12.41 -15.27 6.70
N THR A 306 -12.62 -14.17 5.97
CA THR A 306 -11.71 -13.70 4.91
C THR A 306 -10.33 -13.34 5.47
N ARG A 307 -10.28 -12.74 6.67
CA ARG A 307 -9.03 -12.29 7.31
C ARG A 307 -8.17 -13.41 7.90
N THR A 308 -8.77 -14.55 8.27
CA THR A 308 -8.04 -15.74 8.77
C THR A 308 -7.61 -16.73 7.68
N ARG A 309 -7.82 -16.39 6.40
CA ARG A 309 -7.66 -17.32 5.27
C ARG A 309 -6.23 -17.81 5.07
N HIS A 310 -5.22 -16.98 5.33
CA HIS A 310 -3.82 -17.39 5.38
C HIS A 310 -3.09 -16.66 6.52
N SER A 311 -2.06 -17.31 7.09
CA SER A 311 -1.21 -16.70 8.09
C SER A 311 -0.45 -15.51 7.50
N LEU A 312 -0.33 -14.41 8.26
CA LEU A 312 0.49 -13.24 7.87
C LEU A 312 1.91 -13.65 7.46
N SER A 313 2.50 -14.61 8.17
CA SER A 313 3.84 -15.12 7.86
C SER A 313 3.95 -15.77 6.48
N TYR A 314 2.89 -16.42 6.00
CA TYR A 314 2.86 -17.03 4.67
C TYR A 314 3.01 -15.94 3.59
N PHE A 315 2.26 -14.86 3.71
CA PHE A 315 2.30 -13.76 2.74
C PHE A 315 3.65 -13.06 2.66
N TYR A 316 4.25 -12.75 3.81
CA TYR A 316 5.58 -12.12 3.84
C TYR A 316 6.65 -13.06 3.30
N LEU A 317 6.60 -14.35 3.62
CA LEU A 317 7.63 -15.31 3.24
C LEU A 317 7.58 -15.67 1.75
N THR A 318 6.39 -15.91 1.18
CA THR A 318 6.27 -16.16 -0.27
C THR A 318 6.67 -14.93 -1.09
N SER A 319 6.27 -13.74 -0.63
CA SER A 319 6.62 -12.48 -1.30
C SER A 319 8.12 -12.17 -1.20
N ALA A 320 8.74 -12.40 -0.04
CA ALA A 320 10.19 -12.26 0.12
C ALA A 320 10.95 -13.28 -0.73
N GLY A 321 10.45 -14.51 -0.87
CA GLY A 321 11.01 -15.52 -1.77
C GLY A 321 11.01 -15.05 -3.23
N PHE A 322 9.91 -14.46 -3.69
CA PHE A 322 9.81 -13.85 -5.02
C PHE A 322 10.83 -12.71 -5.19
N GLU A 323 10.93 -11.81 -4.22
CA GLU A 323 11.86 -10.69 -4.25
C GLU A 323 13.32 -11.15 -4.35
N VAL A 324 13.72 -12.13 -3.54
CA VAL A 324 15.08 -12.69 -3.56
C VAL A 324 15.39 -13.34 -4.92
N LEU A 325 14.43 -14.05 -5.52
CA LEU A 325 14.62 -14.64 -6.84
C LEU A 325 14.83 -13.58 -7.93
N ILE A 326 13.95 -12.57 -7.99
CA ILE A 326 14.01 -11.51 -9.01
C ILE A 326 15.25 -10.63 -8.82
N LEU A 327 15.57 -10.22 -7.59
CA LEU A 327 16.79 -9.47 -7.30
C LEU A 327 18.04 -10.30 -7.57
N GLY A 328 18.02 -11.60 -7.28
CA GLY A 328 19.10 -12.51 -7.62
C GLY A 328 19.36 -12.56 -9.12
N LEU A 329 18.31 -12.63 -9.94
CA LEU A 329 18.41 -12.57 -11.41
C LEU A 329 18.93 -11.21 -11.89
N ALA A 330 18.46 -10.11 -11.31
CA ALA A 330 18.91 -8.76 -11.63
C ALA A 330 20.40 -8.58 -11.32
N LEU A 331 20.81 -9.02 -10.13
CA LEU A 331 22.20 -8.99 -9.68
C LEU A 331 23.11 -9.85 -10.55
N TRP A 332 22.68 -11.07 -10.89
CA TRP A 332 23.43 -11.98 -11.77
C TRP A 332 23.65 -11.35 -13.15
N LYS A 333 22.60 -10.74 -13.72
CA LYS A 333 22.69 -10.06 -15.02
C LYS A 333 23.57 -8.82 -14.96
N PHE A 334 23.51 -8.06 -13.88
CA PHE A 334 24.38 -6.90 -13.65
C PHE A 334 25.85 -7.31 -13.48
N SER A 335 26.13 -8.43 -12.80
CA SER A 335 27.51 -8.90 -12.58
C SER A 335 28.18 -9.48 -13.83
N ARG A 336 27.41 -10.04 -14.77
CA ARG A 336 27.94 -10.67 -15.99
C ARG A 336 28.01 -9.74 -17.20
N ARG A 337 27.38 -8.57 -17.16
CA ARG A 337 27.46 -7.61 -18.25
C ARG A 337 28.78 -6.83 -18.16
N ASP A 338 29.53 -6.88 -19.25
CA ASP A 338 30.59 -5.93 -19.52
C ASP A 338 29.93 -4.57 -19.80
N TYR A 339 30.29 -3.59 -18.98
CA TYR A 339 29.78 -2.22 -19.02
C TYR A 339 30.92 -1.28 -19.33
#